data_AF-A0A0G0WRA3-F1
#
_entry.id   AF-A0A0G0WRA3-F1
#
_cell.length_a   1.000
_cell.length_b   1.000
_cell.length_c   1.000
_cell.angle_alpha   90.00
_cell.angle_beta   90.00
_cell.angle_gamma   90.00
#
_symmetry.space_group_name_H-M   'P 1'
#
loop_
_entity.id
_entity.type
_entity.pdbx_description
1 polymer ?
#
loop_
_entity_poly.entity_id
_entity_poly.type
_entity_poly.pdbx_seq_one_letter_code
_entity_poly.pdbx_strand_id
1 'polypeptide(L)'
;IQVKKEKPQDPPSLMMHMTPGERESIAAIEMKLGKIGFLTGARVVYVGRRETFNKSNIAAFFGAIRQFNTQNLNSLRPNISVMPKTLYIMGKQRNYFRKRRLMRLYRLRFFVKKKFIFNTEELATVYHFPGSMVAMAPMVSRIDAKKGEPPSTLPITG
;
A
#
# COMPACT_ATOMS: atom_id res chain seq x y z
N ILE A 1 44.54 18.71 -46.69
CA ILE A 1 43.07 18.83 -46.56
C ILE A 1 42.70 18.22 -45.20
N GLN A 2 42.40 19.03 -44.19
CA GLN A 2 41.98 18.50 -42.88
C GLN A 2 40.49 18.17 -42.94
N VAL A 3 40.16 16.89 -42.83
CA VAL A 3 38.77 16.40 -42.75
C VAL A 3 38.24 16.74 -41.35
N LYS A 4 37.38 17.74 -41.24
CA LYS A 4 36.59 18.00 -40.03
C LYS A 4 35.68 16.78 -39.80
N LYS A 5 35.98 15.99 -38.76
CA LYS A 5 35.02 15.03 -38.21
C LYS A 5 33.87 15.81 -37.57
N GLU A 6 32.73 15.86 -38.24
CA GLU A 6 31.49 16.33 -37.64
C GLU A 6 31.17 15.42 -36.43
N LYS A 7 31.04 16.04 -35.25
CA LYS A 7 30.54 15.34 -34.07
C LYS A 7 29.07 14.99 -34.36
N PRO A 8 28.63 13.75 -34.09
CA PRO A 8 27.22 13.40 -34.23
C PRO A 8 26.41 14.39 -33.39
N GLN A 9 25.44 15.04 -34.02
CA GLN A 9 24.55 15.99 -33.35
C GLN A 9 23.92 15.27 -32.15
N ASP A 10 24.09 15.85 -30.95
CA ASP A 10 23.44 15.35 -29.75
C ASP A 10 21.95 15.15 -30.05
N PRO A 11 21.35 14.01 -29.68
CA PRO A 11 19.97 13.73 -30.04
C PRO A 11 19.07 14.89 -29.59
N PRO A 12 18.09 15.30 -30.42
CA PRO A 12 17.16 16.37 -30.04
C PRO A 12 16.58 16.02 -28.66
N SER A 13 16.57 17.01 -27.75
CA SER A 13 16.26 16.78 -26.34
C SER A 13 15.05 15.86 -26.21
N LEU A 14 15.25 14.64 -25.69
CA LEU A 14 14.25 13.57 -25.72
C LEU A 14 12.90 14.03 -25.14
N MET A 15 12.90 15.02 -24.25
CA MET A 15 11.71 15.63 -23.65
C MET A 15 10.78 16.35 -24.64
N MET A 16 11.29 16.88 -25.76
CA MET A 16 10.46 17.56 -26.78
C MET A 16 9.67 16.57 -27.65
N HIS A 17 10.12 15.32 -27.76
CA HIS A 17 9.47 14.28 -28.54
C HIS A 17 8.63 13.30 -27.70
N MET A 18 8.64 13.44 -26.38
CA MET A 18 7.77 12.65 -25.50
C MET A 18 6.32 13.09 -25.62
N THR A 19 5.41 12.12 -25.54
CA THR A 19 3.98 12.41 -25.41
C THR A 19 3.70 13.12 -24.08
N PRO A 20 2.63 13.93 -23.98
CA PRO A 20 2.30 14.62 -22.74
C PRO A 20 2.19 13.69 -21.52
N GLY A 21 1.61 12.50 -21.69
CA GLY A 21 1.46 11.52 -20.61
C GLY A 21 2.78 10.88 -20.14
N GLU A 22 3.73 10.68 -21.04
CA GLU A 22 5.08 10.21 -20.67
C GLU A 22 5.82 11.28 -19.87
N ARG A 23 5.71 12.54 -20.28
CA ARG A 23 6.31 13.68 -19.56
C ARG A 23 5.77 13.80 -18.14
N GLU A 24 4.46 13.71 -17.97
CA GLU A 24 3.81 13.72 -16.64
C GLU A 24 4.27 12.56 -15.77
N SER A 25 4.38 11.35 -16.35
CA SER A 25 4.82 10.15 -15.64
C SER A 25 6.27 10.27 -15.16
N ILE A 26 7.16 10.78 -16.01
CA ILE A 26 8.57 11.00 -15.69
C ILE A 26 8.69 12.07 -14.58
N ALA A 27 8.00 13.20 -14.72
CA ALA A 27 8.00 14.25 -13.71
C ALA A 27 7.53 13.72 -12.33
N ALA A 28 6.48 12.91 -12.30
CA ALA A 28 5.99 12.29 -11.07
C ALA A 28 7.00 11.32 -10.44
N ILE A 29 7.72 10.54 -11.27
CA ILE A 29 8.79 9.64 -10.81
C ILE A 29 9.96 10.44 -10.23
N GLU A 30 10.39 11.50 -10.89
CA GLU A 30 11.47 12.37 -10.41
C GLU A 30 11.12 13.03 -9.07
N MET A 31 9.90 13.55 -8.93
CA MET A 31 9.41 14.11 -7.67
C MET A 31 9.39 13.07 -6.54
N LYS A 32 9.07 11.81 -6.86
CA LYS A 32 9.11 10.71 -5.89
C LYS A 32 10.53 10.35 -5.48
N LEU A 33 11.47 10.31 -6.42
CA LEU A 33 12.89 10.01 -6.18
C LEU A 33 13.58 11.08 -5.34
N GLY A 34 13.13 12.34 -5.41
CA GLY A 34 13.62 13.44 -4.58
C GLY A 34 13.28 13.32 -3.09
N LYS A 35 12.47 12.33 -2.69
CA LYS A 35 12.04 12.12 -1.29
C LYS A 35 12.67 10.85 -0.72
N ILE A 36 12.83 10.81 0.60
CA ILE A 36 13.33 9.63 1.31
C ILE A 36 12.37 8.46 1.09
N GLY A 37 12.90 7.36 0.55
CA GLY A 37 12.18 6.12 0.32
C GLY A 37 12.35 5.12 1.46
N PHE A 38 11.25 4.55 1.93
CA PHE A 38 11.20 3.50 2.93
C PHE A 38 10.82 2.17 2.29
N LEU A 39 11.61 1.13 2.59
CA LEU A 39 11.27 -0.23 2.23
C LEU A 39 10.05 -0.68 3.05
N THR A 40 8.92 -0.79 2.38
CA THR A 40 7.62 -0.99 3.02
C THR A 40 7.02 -2.34 2.66
N GLY A 41 6.29 -2.90 3.62
CA GLY A 41 5.67 -4.19 3.52
C GLY A 41 4.32 -4.25 4.22
N ALA A 42 3.24 -4.47 3.46
CA ALA A 42 1.88 -4.53 4.02
C ALA A 42 1.39 -5.98 4.18
N ARG A 43 0.84 -6.29 5.36
CA ARG A 43 0.12 -7.54 5.62
C ARG A 43 -1.16 -7.25 6.37
N VAL A 44 -2.27 -7.75 5.82
CA VAL A 44 -3.61 -7.58 6.38
C VAL A 44 -4.16 -8.95 6.76
N VAL A 45 -4.71 -9.06 7.96
CA VAL A 45 -5.37 -10.27 8.47
C VAL A 45 -6.73 -9.87 9.00
N TYR A 46 -7.78 -10.50 8.47
CA TYR A 46 -9.15 -10.33 8.95
C TYR A 46 -9.54 -11.56 9.78
N VAL A 47 -9.85 -11.33 11.05
CA VAL A 47 -10.18 -12.36 12.04
C VAL A 47 -11.52 -12.00 12.67
N GLY A 48 -12.41 -12.98 12.80
CA GLY A 48 -13.71 -12.81 13.45
C GLY A 48 -14.24 -14.16 13.96
N ARG A 49 -15.23 -14.11 14.86
CA ARG A 49 -15.96 -15.31 15.30
C ARG A 49 -16.67 -15.94 14.11
N ARG A 50 -16.83 -17.26 14.11
CA ARG A 50 -17.42 -17.99 12.97
C ARG A 50 -18.80 -17.48 12.58
N GLU A 51 -19.62 -17.15 13.58
CA GLU A 51 -20.99 -16.66 13.41
C GLU A 51 -21.06 -15.26 12.78
N THR A 52 -20.11 -14.38 13.12
CA THR A 52 -20.10 -12.99 12.65
C THR A 52 -19.13 -12.74 11.50
N PHE A 53 -18.40 -13.76 11.06
CA PHE A 53 -17.37 -13.62 10.04
C PHE A 53 -17.98 -13.38 8.65
N ASN A 54 -18.01 -12.12 8.24
CA ASN A 54 -18.42 -11.75 6.89
C ASN A 54 -17.23 -11.64 5.93
N LYS A 55 -17.17 -12.52 4.91
CA LYS A 55 -16.13 -12.49 3.87
C LYS A 55 -16.15 -11.23 3.02
N SER A 56 -17.30 -10.57 2.87
CA SER A 56 -17.48 -9.36 2.07
C SER A 56 -16.62 -8.19 2.56
N ASN A 57 -16.30 -8.16 3.86
CA ASN A 57 -15.41 -7.16 4.45
C ASN A 57 -14.00 -7.18 3.83
N ILE A 58 -13.53 -8.34 3.36
CA ILE A 58 -12.25 -8.46 2.66
C ILE A 58 -12.32 -7.71 1.33
N ALA A 59 -13.42 -7.85 0.59
CA ALA A 59 -13.63 -7.15 -0.67
C ALA A 59 -13.77 -5.64 -0.44
N ALA A 60 -14.52 -5.23 0.59
CA ALA A 60 -14.66 -3.83 0.98
C ALA A 60 -13.31 -3.18 1.31
N PHE A 61 -12.46 -3.87 2.08
CA PHE A 61 -11.10 -3.42 2.38
C PHE A 61 -10.26 -3.18 1.11
N PHE A 62 -10.25 -4.14 0.17
CA PHE A 62 -9.52 -3.95 -1.08
C PHE A 62 -10.15 -2.90 -2.00
N GLY A 63 -11.47 -2.67 -1.89
CA GLY A 63 -12.15 -1.55 -2.52
C GLY A 63 -11.62 -0.20 -2.02
N ALA A 64 -11.43 -0.05 -0.70
CA ALA A 64 -10.84 1.16 -0.12
C ALA A 64 -9.37 1.34 -0.56
N ILE A 65 -8.56 0.27 -0.57
CA ILE A 65 -7.16 0.35 -1.03
C ILE A 65 -7.06 0.77 -2.51
N ARG A 66 -8.03 0.39 -3.35
CA ARG A 66 -8.05 0.81 -4.76
C ARG A 66 -8.19 2.32 -4.96
N GLN A 67 -8.67 3.07 -3.96
CA GLN A 67 -8.77 4.53 -4.04
C GLN A 67 -7.39 5.20 -4.13
N PHE A 68 -6.33 4.51 -3.70
CA PHE A 68 -4.95 4.98 -3.83
C PHE A 68 -4.31 4.64 -5.18
N ASN A 69 -5.03 3.99 -6.10
CA ASN A 69 -4.51 3.67 -7.42
C ASN A 69 -4.75 4.84 -8.38
N THR A 70 -3.72 5.25 -9.08
CA THR A 70 -3.84 6.17 -10.22
C THR A 70 -3.95 5.35 -11.51
N GLN A 71 -4.68 5.85 -12.52
CA GLN A 71 -4.87 5.14 -13.79
C GLN A 71 -3.58 5.06 -14.63
N ASN A 72 -2.79 6.14 -14.63
CA ASN A 72 -1.56 6.30 -15.41
C ASN A 72 -0.28 5.94 -14.62
N LEU A 73 -0.36 5.78 -13.28
CA LEU A 73 0.78 5.51 -12.41
C LEU A 73 0.63 4.18 -11.64
N ASN A 74 1.36 4.05 -10.54
CA ASN A 74 1.43 2.83 -9.74
C ASN A 74 0.09 2.47 -9.08
N SER A 75 -0.08 1.17 -8.80
CA SER A 75 -1.25 0.65 -8.10
C SER A 75 -0.88 -0.35 -7.01
N LEU A 76 -1.59 -0.29 -5.89
CA LEU A 76 -1.52 -1.27 -4.81
C LEU A 76 -2.44 -2.44 -5.14
N ARG A 77 -1.85 -3.64 -5.23
CA ARG A 77 -2.57 -4.87 -5.57
C ARG A 77 -2.38 -5.95 -4.51
N PRO A 78 -3.43 -6.74 -4.21
CA PRO A 78 -3.30 -7.87 -3.30
C PRO A 78 -2.31 -8.90 -3.85
N ASN A 79 -1.48 -9.45 -2.98
CA ASN A 79 -0.59 -10.53 -3.36
C ASN A 79 -1.35 -11.87 -3.42
N ILE A 80 -1.82 -12.20 -4.61
CA ILE A 80 -2.64 -13.40 -4.90
C ILE A 80 -1.95 -14.71 -4.47
N SER A 81 -0.60 -14.76 -4.44
CA SER A 81 0.14 -15.98 -4.10
C SER A 81 0.03 -16.38 -2.63
N VAL A 82 -0.15 -15.40 -1.74
CA VAL A 82 -0.28 -15.64 -0.30
C VAL A 82 -1.74 -15.75 0.15
N MET A 83 -2.70 -15.33 -0.68
CA MET A 83 -4.11 -15.44 -0.36
C MET A 83 -4.56 -16.92 -0.30
N PRO A 84 -5.33 -17.32 0.72
CA PRO A 84 -6.02 -18.60 0.72
C PRO A 84 -6.97 -18.68 -0.48
N LYS A 85 -6.86 -19.72 -1.31
CA LYS A 85 -7.69 -19.94 -2.51
C LYS A 85 -8.45 -21.24 -2.37
N THR A 86 -9.71 -21.28 -2.83
CA THR A 86 -10.44 -22.53 -2.98
C THR A 86 -9.89 -23.28 -4.19
N LEU A 87 -8.85 -24.09 -3.99
CA LEU A 87 -8.35 -25.03 -4.99
C LEU A 87 -9.13 -26.34 -4.91
N TYR A 88 -9.35 -26.99 -6.06
CA TYR A 88 -10.13 -28.23 -6.19
C TYR A 88 -9.50 -29.41 -5.42
N ILE A 89 -8.16 -29.50 -5.37
CA ILE A 89 -7.44 -30.59 -4.70
C ILE A 89 -6.94 -30.13 -3.31
N MET A 90 -7.35 -30.86 -2.27
CA MET A 90 -6.97 -30.62 -0.86
C MET A 90 -7.15 -29.16 -0.38
N GLY A 91 -8.09 -28.42 -0.98
CA GLY A 91 -8.25 -26.98 -0.76
C GLY A 91 -8.50 -26.61 0.71
N LYS A 92 -9.26 -27.43 1.45
CA LYS A 92 -9.57 -27.19 2.87
C LYS A 92 -8.30 -27.22 3.74
N GLN A 93 -7.50 -28.28 3.66
CA GLN A 93 -6.26 -28.44 4.43
C GLN A 93 -5.22 -27.38 4.05
N ARG A 94 -4.99 -27.16 2.75
CA ARG A 94 -4.04 -26.14 2.28
C ARG A 94 -4.42 -24.74 2.73
N ASN A 95 -5.71 -24.39 2.68
CA ASN A 95 -6.19 -23.10 3.18
C ASN A 95 -6.04 -22.96 4.68
N TYR A 96 -6.29 -24.02 5.45
CA TYR A 96 -6.06 -24.02 6.89
C TYR A 96 -4.59 -23.73 7.24
N PHE A 97 -3.65 -24.45 6.62
CA PHE A 97 -2.21 -24.21 6.82
C PHE A 97 -1.79 -22.80 6.38
N ARG A 98 -2.29 -22.30 5.25
CA ARG A 98 -1.99 -20.93 4.78
C ARG A 98 -2.51 -19.87 5.74
N LYS A 99 -3.75 -19.99 6.22
CA LYS A 99 -4.34 -19.07 7.20
C LYS A 99 -3.53 -19.06 8.50
N ARG A 100 -3.17 -20.24 9.01
CA ARG A 100 -2.30 -20.37 10.19
C ARG A 100 -0.92 -19.75 9.98
N ARG A 101 -0.30 -19.97 8.82
CA ARG A 101 0.99 -19.37 8.46
C ARG A 101 0.90 -17.85 8.42
N LEU A 102 -0.12 -17.28 7.78
CA LEU A 102 -0.34 -15.84 7.73
C LEU A 102 -0.52 -15.24 9.11
N MET A 103 -1.34 -15.88 9.96
CA MET A 103 -1.53 -15.44 11.34
C MET A 103 -0.23 -15.50 12.15
N ARG A 104 0.56 -16.57 11.99
CA ARG A 104 1.87 -16.69 12.64
C ARG A 104 2.83 -15.58 12.21
N LEU A 105 2.95 -15.32 10.90
CA LEU A 105 3.81 -14.27 10.36
C LEU A 105 3.36 -12.87 10.79
N TYR A 106 2.05 -12.65 10.90
CA TYR A 106 1.48 -11.41 11.43
C TYR A 106 1.86 -11.20 12.90
N ARG A 107 1.64 -12.21 13.75
CA ARG A 107 1.99 -12.16 15.18
C ARG A 107 3.49 -11.92 15.42
N LEU A 108 4.34 -12.62 14.66
CA LEU A 108 5.80 -12.50 14.77
C LEU A 108 6.36 -11.27 14.05
N ARG A 109 5.51 -10.43 13.44
CA ARG A 109 5.90 -9.23 12.68
C ARG A 109 7.00 -9.49 11.64
N PHE A 110 7.05 -10.71 11.09
CA PHE A 110 8.01 -11.04 10.04
C PHE A 110 7.78 -10.15 8.82
N PHE A 111 8.86 -9.65 8.23
CA PHE A 111 8.77 -8.82 7.05
C PHE A 111 8.17 -9.60 5.86
N VAL A 112 7.39 -8.93 5.02
CA VAL A 112 6.77 -9.56 3.85
C VAL A 112 7.79 -9.84 2.77
N LYS A 113 7.54 -10.90 1.97
CA LYS A 113 8.43 -11.26 0.85
C LYS A 113 8.35 -10.25 -0.30
N LYS A 114 7.13 -9.85 -0.69
CA LYS A 114 6.93 -8.79 -1.69
C LYS A 114 6.88 -7.45 -1.00
N LYS A 115 7.81 -6.58 -1.38
CA LYS A 115 8.06 -5.27 -0.78
C LYS A 115 7.87 -4.20 -1.84
N PHE A 116 7.65 -2.98 -1.43
CA PHE A 116 7.58 -1.81 -2.29
C PHE A 116 8.19 -0.62 -1.57
N ILE A 117 8.51 0.44 -2.31
CA ILE A 117 9.12 1.65 -1.75
C ILE A 117 8.04 2.73 -1.66
N PHE A 118 7.83 3.21 -0.44
CA PHE A 118 7.00 4.38 -0.18
C PHE A 118 7.87 5.56 0.24
N ASN A 119 7.52 6.75 -0.22
CA ASN A 119 8.05 7.97 0.37
C ASN A 119 7.29 8.34 1.67
N THR A 120 7.72 9.41 2.34
CA THR A 120 7.09 9.91 3.59
C THR A 120 5.60 10.20 3.42
N GLU A 121 5.20 10.82 2.31
CA GLU A 121 3.80 11.22 2.04
C GLU A 121 2.89 10.02 1.72
N GLU A 122 3.38 9.08 0.92
CA GLU A 122 2.69 7.82 0.60
C GLU A 122 2.48 7.01 1.87
N LEU A 123 3.49 6.96 2.75
CA LEU A 123 3.38 6.29 4.05
C LEU A 123 2.37 7.00 4.96
N ALA A 124 2.42 8.34 5.02
CA ALA A 124 1.48 9.14 5.81
C ALA A 124 0.03 8.93 5.34
N THR A 125 -0.20 8.91 4.03
CA THR A 125 -1.52 8.69 3.41
C THR A 125 -2.10 7.31 3.75
N VAL A 126 -1.26 6.27 3.77
CA VAL A 126 -1.71 4.91 4.12
C VAL A 126 -2.00 4.76 5.62
N TYR A 127 -1.27 5.47 6.48
CA TYR A 127 -1.47 5.42 7.94
C TYR A 127 -2.62 6.32 8.43
N HIS A 128 -2.82 7.46 7.78
CA HIS A 128 -3.90 8.40 8.10
C HIS A 128 -5.03 8.20 7.10
N PHE A 129 -5.85 7.18 7.36
CA PHE A 129 -7.06 6.96 6.58
C PHE A 129 -7.93 8.23 6.58
N PRO A 130 -8.49 8.64 5.42
CA PRO A 130 -9.35 9.80 5.35
C PRO A 130 -10.45 9.75 6.41
N GLY A 131 -10.66 10.88 7.08
CA GLY A 131 -11.69 11.05 8.11
C GLY A 131 -13.08 10.69 7.59
N SER A 132 -14.04 10.50 8.51
CA SER A 132 -15.43 10.09 8.24
C SER A 132 -16.15 10.87 7.14
N MET A 133 -15.69 12.09 6.81
CA MET A 133 -16.29 12.92 5.76
C MET A 133 -15.98 12.46 4.33
N VAL A 134 -14.87 11.76 4.07
CA VAL A 134 -14.42 11.46 2.69
C VAL A 134 -14.57 9.98 2.33
N ALA A 135 -14.46 9.06 3.30
CA ALA A 135 -14.63 7.63 3.09
C ALA A 135 -15.72 7.06 4.02
N MET A 136 -16.99 7.23 3.60
CA MET A 136 -18.13 6.54 4.22
C MET A 136 -17.96 5.03 3.99
N ALA A 137 -17.35 4.33 4.95
CA ALA A 137 -17.33 2.87 5.01
C ALA A 137 -18.34 2.39 6.06
N PRO A 138 -19.66 2.43 5.78
CA PRO A 138 -20.70 2.09 6.76
C PRO A 138 -20.60 0.66 7.28
N MET A 139 -19.92 -0.24 6.55
CA MET A 139 -19.73 -1.64 6.94
C MET A 139 -18.59 -1.88 7.95
N VAL A 140 -17.83 -0.84 8.32
CA VAL A 140 -16.74 -0.97 9.29
C VAL A 140 -17.07 -0.17 10.54
N SER A 141 -17.45 -0.86 11.62
CA SER A 141 -17.54 -0.21 12.93
C SER A 141 -16.15 0.21 13.37
N ARG A 142 -15.98 1.51 13.64
CA ARG A 142 -14.77 2.02 14.29
C ARG A 142 -14.89 1.72 15.78
N ILE A 143 -13.82 1.18 16.35
CA ILE A 143 -13.66 1.12 17.79
C ILE A 143 -12.89 2.39 18.15
N ASP A 144 -13.48 3.25 18.98
CA ASP A 144 -12.75 4.39 19.50
C ASP A 144 -11.53 3.86 20.25
N ALA A 145 -10.35 4.39 19.92
CA ALA A 145 -9.17 4.11 20.70
C ALA A 145 -9.49 4.49 22.15
N LYS A 146 -9.35 3.56 23.09
CA LYS A 146 -9.37 3.89 24.53
C LYS A 146 -8.28 4.92 24.75
N LYS A 147 -8.65 6.21 24.79
CA LYS A 147 -7.77 7.25 25.32
C LYS A 147 -7.63 6.91 26.80
N GLY A 148 -6.46 6.43 27.19
CA GLY A 148 -6.11 6.37 28.60
C GLY A 148 -6.16 7.80 29.10
N GLU A 149 -7.04 8.07 30.07
CA GLU A 149 -6.97 9.34 30.77
C GLU A 149 -5.57 9.47 31.37
N PRO A 150 -4.97 10.67 31.35
CA PRO A 150 -3.69 10.89 31.99
C PRO A 150 -3.75 10.37 33.45
N PRO A 151 -2.67 9.74 33.96
CA PRO A 151 -2.63 9.35 35.36
C PRO A 151 -2.94 10.56 36.25
N SER A 152 -3.77 10.35 37.27
CA SER A 152 -4.22 11.41 38.20
C SER A 152 -3.11 12.03 39.05
N THR A 153 -1.86 11.56 38.90
CA THR A 153 -0.67 12.03 39.61
C THR A 153 0.11 13.13 38.87
N LEU A 154 -0.39 13.65 37.76
CA LEU A 154 0.28 14.76 37.06
C LEU A 154 0.10 16.08 37.84
N PRO A 155 1.19 16.84 38.08
CA PRO A 155 1.10 18.16 38.69
C PRO A 155 0.31 19.12 37.80
N ILE A 156 -0.74 19.72 38.34
CA ILE A 156 -1.68 20.61 37.63
C ILE A 156 -1.30 22.09 37.72
N THR A 157 -0.14 22.42 38.30
CA THR A 157 0.27 23.79 38.57
C THR A 157 1.70 24.04 38.12
N GLY A 158 1.83 25.03 37.23
CA GLY A 158 3.03 25.76 36.85
C GLY A 158 2.59 27.18 36.52
#